data_AF-A0A238VNH0-F1
#
_entry.id   AF-A0A238VNH0-F1
#
_cell.length_a   1.000
_cell.length_b   1.000
_cell.length_c   1.000
_cell.angle_alpha   90.00
_cell.angle_beta   90.00
_cell.angle_gamma   90.00
#
_symmetry.space_group_name_H-M   'P 1'
#
loop_
_entity.id
_entity.type
_entity.pdbx_description
1 polymer ?
#
loop_
_entity_poly.entity_id
_entity_poly.type
_entity_poly.pdbx_seq_one_letter_code
_entity_poly.pdbx_strand_id
1 'polypeptide(L)'
;MKPLITRKTVGTYLRQTYALNEQQLFDNKFVSQEMRNEILTNLLEEFSSSFYGNGKLIARDPFTKKDISLTTPDFDTINTMDSVMKLLSDTHKQRMETIDRYRKQHLQSLERTKELEIEEKKQTDITIER
;
A
#
# COMPACT_ATOMS: atom_id res chain seq x y z
N MET A 1 -15.27 4.00 -1.80
CA MET A 1 -14.54 4.13 -0.52
C MET A 1 -14.08 2.73 -0.12
N LYS A 2 -12.79 2.56 0.22
CA LYS A 2 -12.28 1.28 0.75
C LYS A 2 -12.85 1.03 2.16
N PRO A 3 -13.04 -0.23 2.56
CA PRO A 3 -13.55 -0.55 3.88
C PRO A 3 -12.57 -0.14 4.99
N LEU A 4 -13.10 0.35 6.12
CA LEU A 4 -12.29 0.65 7.30
C LEU A 4 -11.63 -0.65 7.82
N ILE A 5 -10.37 -0.59 8.19
CA ILE A 5 -9.67 -1.75 8.79
C ILE A 5 -10.16 -1.92 10.23
N THR A 6 -11.08 -2.86 10.43
CA THR A 6 -11.58 -3.24 11.76
C THR A 6 -11.72 -4.75 11.83
N ARG A 7 -11.62 -5.31 13.04
CA ARG A 7 -11.84 -6.75 13.22
C ARG A 7 -13.21 -7.19 12.68
N LYS A 8 -14.24 -6.35 12.87
CA LYS A 8 -15.61 -6.60 12.36
C LYS A 8 -15.67 -6.65 10.83
N THR A 9 -15.03 -5.72 10.14
CA THR A 9 -15.03 -5.67 8.66
C THR A 9 -14.22 -6.82 8.08
N VAL A 10 -13.05 -7.14 8.66
CA VAL A 10 -12.25 -8.31 8.25
C VAL A 10 -12.99 -9.62 8.51
N GLY A 11 -13.59 -9.80 9.70
CA GLY A 11 -14.38 -10.99 10.00
C GLY A 11 -15.63 -11.13 9.13
N THR A 12 -16.22 -10.00 8.68
CA THR A 12 -17.33 -10.03 7.72
C THR A 12 -16.85 -10.45 6.34
N TYR A 13 -15.72 -9.92 5.89
CA TYR A 13 -15.09 -10.33 4.64
C TYR A 13 -14.76 -11.83 4.63
N LEU A 14 -14.14 -12.34 5.70
CA LEU A 14 -13.83 -13.77 5.83
C LEU A 14 -15.08 -14.66 5.71
N ARG A 15 -16.18 -14.25 6.35
CA ARG A 15 -17.45 -14.98 6.28
C ARG A 15 -18.09 -14.92 4.89
N GLN A 16 -18.08 -13.77 4.24
CA GLN A 16 -18.75 -13.57 2.96
C GLN A 16 -17.98 -14.20 1.80
N THR A 17 -16.64 -14.11 1.82
CA THR A 17 -15.79 -14.55 0.71
C THR A 17 -15.40 -16.02 0.84
N TYR A 18 -15.14 -16.51 2.05
CA TYR A 18 -14.60 -17.85 2.28
C TYR A 18 -15.49 -18.76 3.13
N ALA A 19 -16.62 -18.26 3.63
CA ALA A 19 -17.46 -18.97 4.60
C ALA A 19 -16.71 -19.37 5.90
N LEU A 20 -15.73 -18.57 6.31
CA LEU A 20 -14.89 -18.81 7.49
C LEU A 20 -15.16 -17.79 8.60
N ASN A 21 -15.04 -18.25 9.85
CA ASN A 21 -14.88 -17.36 11.01
C ASN A 21 -13.41 -17.16 11.39
N GLU A 22 -13.14 -16.29 12.37
CA GLU A 22 -11.78 -15.92 12.78
C GLU A 22 -10.97 -17.11 13.33
N GLN A 23 -11.59 -18.03 14.07
CA GLN A 23 -10.89 -19.20 14.59
C GLN A 23 -10.55 -20.20 13.49
N GLN A 24 -11.48 -20.42 12.56
CA GLN A 24 -11.31 -21.38 11.47
C GLN A 24 -10.18 -21.01 10.52
N LEU A 25 -9.86 -19.72 10.36
CA LEU A 25 -8.75 -19.26 9.52
C LEU A 25 -7.39 -19.85 9.93
N PHE A 26 -7.19 -20.14 11.21
CA PHE A 26 -5.93 -20.65 11.77
C PHE A 26 -5.98 -22.13 12.14
N ASP A 27 -7.10 -22.80 11.87
CA ASP A 27 -7.25 -24.23 12.11
C ASP A 27 -7.00 -25.01 10.81
N ASN A 28 -5.92 -25.81 10.83
CA ASN A 28 -5.51 -26.63 9.69
C ASN A 28 -6.55 -27.67 9.24
N LYS A 29 -7.57 -27.96 10.06
CA LYS A 29 -8.71 -28.80 9.65
C LYS A 29 -9.63 -28.10 8.66
N PHE A 30 -9.67 -26.77 8.67
CA PHE A 30 -10.53 -25.96 7.81
C PHE A 30 -9.75 -25.29 6.69
N VAL A 31 -8.53 -24.85 6.95
CA VAL A 31 -7.74 -24.04 6.01
C VAL A 31 -6.31 -24.58 5.96
N SER A 32 -5.87 -25.01 4.78
CA SER A 32 -4.47 -25.40 4.56
C SER A 32 -3.54 -24.18 4.66
N GLN A 33 -2.23 -24.38 4.86
CA GLN A 33 -1.25 -23.29 4.86
C GLN A 33 -1.32 -22.44 3.58
N GLU A 34 -1.42 -23.10 2.43
CA GLU A 34 -1.49 -22.46 1.12
C GLU A 34 -2.74 -21.59 0.99
N MET A 35 -3.90 -22.12 1.36
CA MET A 35 -5.16 -21.37 1.35
C MET A 35 -5.13 -20.21 2.35
N ARG A 36 -4.49 -20.38 3.51
CA ARG A 36 -4.34 -19.30 4.48
C ARG A 36 -3.50 -18.16 3.89
N ASN A 37 -2.39 -18.47 3.22
CA ASN A 37 -1.54 -17.48 2.57
C ASN A 37 -2.28 -16.73 1.46
N GLU A 38 -3.13 -17.43 0.69
CA GLU A 38 -4.01 -16.81 -0.31
C GLU A 38 -5.02 -15.86 0.34
N ILE A 39 -5.70 -16.28 1.41
CA ILE A 39 -6.65 -15.44 2.15
C ILE A 39 -5.96 -14.19 2.71
N LEU A 40 -4.77 -14.34 3.31
CA LEU A 40 -3.98 -13.22 3.85
C LEU A 40 -3.56 -12.24 2.75
N THR A 41 -3.19 -12.76 1.58
CA THR A 41 -2.89 -11.93 0.40
C THR A 41 -4.13 -11.13 0.00
N ASN A 42 -5.27 -11.78 -0.20
CA ASN A 42 -6.50 -11.12 -0.60
C ASN A 42 -6.99 -10.08 0.42
N LEU A 43 -6.77 -10.33 1.72
CA LEU A 43 -7.02 -9.35 2.77
C LEU A 43 -6.14 -8.10 2.63
N LEU A 44 -4.85 -8.27 2.34
CA LEU A 44 -3.96 -7.14 2.07
C LEU A 44 -4.46 -6.34 0.88
N GLU A 45 -4.84 -7.00 -0.21
CA GLU A 45 -5.27 -6.31 -1.41
C GLU A 45 -6.55 -5.49 -1.18
N GLU A 46 -7.53 -6.12 -0.55
CA GLU A 46 -8.82 -5.52 -0.26
C GLU A 46 -8.66 -4.30 0.66
N PHE A 47 -7.93 -4.44 1.76
CA PHE A 47 -7.92 -3.41 2.82
C PHE A 47 -6.78 -2.39 2.71
N SER A 48 -5.63 -2.75 2.13
CA SER A 48 -4.48 -1.84 2.06
C SER A 48 -4.31 -1.16 0.70
N SER A 49 -5.06 -1.56 -0.34
CA SER A 49 -4.89 -1.07 -1.72
C SER A 49 -3.49 -1.33 -2.28
N SER A 50 -2.85 -2.37 -1.77
CA SER A 50 -1.70 -2.98 -2.41
C SER A 50 -2.18 -4.15 -3.27
N PHE A 51 -1.30 -4.69 -4.11
CA PHE A 51 -1.53 -5.93 -4.83
C PHE A 51 -0.24 -6.74 -4.80
N TYR A 52 -0.38 -8.06 -4.84
CA TYR A 52 0.76 -8.95 -4.88
C TYR A 52 1.16 -9.20 -6.35
N GLY A 53 2.40 -8.87 -6.70
CA GLY A 53 2.92 -9.03 -8.05
C GLY A 53 4.39 -9.40 -8.04
N ASN A 54 4.79 -10.42 -8.80
CA ASN A 54 6.18 -10.88 -8.91
C ASN A 54 6.85 -11.18 -7.55
N GLY A 55 6.10 -11.77 -6.61
CA GLY A 55 6.58 -12.08 -5.25
C GLY A 55 6.77 -10.86 -4.34
N LYS A 56 6.27 -9.68 -4.75
CA LYS A 56 6.36 -8.44 -3.97
C LYS A 56 4.99 -7.86 -3.73
N LEU A 57 4.82 -7.24 -2.57
CA LEU A 57 3.68 -6.40 -2.29
C LEU A 57 3.90 -5.04 -2.95
N ILE A 58 2.98 -4.60 -3.80
CA ILE A 58 3.12 -3.38 -4.60
C ILE A 58 1.95 -2.45 -4.29
N ALA A 59 2.22 -1.15 -4.16
CA ALA A 59 1.20 -0.11 -4.11
C ALA A 59 1.41 0.90 -5.23
N ARG A 60 0.32 1.36 -5.84
CA ARG A 60 0.38 2.40 -6.87
C ARG A 60 0.35 3.80 -6.25
N ASP A 61 1.32 4.62 -6.61
CA ASP A 61 1.38 6.03 -6.23
C ASP A 61 0.29 6.82 -6.97
N PRO A 62 -0.62 7.52 -6.27
CA PRO A 62 -1.63 8.35 -6.93
C PRO A 62 -1.06 9.60 -7.62
N PHE A 63 0.10 10.09 -7.20
CA PHE A 63 0.73 11.31 -7.73
C PHE A 63 1.62 11.01 -8.93
N THR A 64 2.52 10.04 -8.79
CA THR A 64 3.51 9.72 -9.84
C THR A 64 3.02 8.63 -10.80
N LYS A 65 1.91 7.94 -10.48
CA LYS A 65 1.36 6.78 -11.20
C LYS A 65 2.31 5.58 -11.27
N LYS A 66 3.43 5.61 -10.53
CA LYS A 66 4.44 4.56 -10.46
C LYS A 66 4.06 3.49 -9.45
N ASP A 67 4.55 2.28 -9.70
CA ASP A 67 4.44 1.16 -8.79
C ASP A 67 5.57 1.21 -7.75
N ILE A 68 5.18 1.07 -6.49
CA ILE A 68 6.07 1.17 -5.34
C ILE A 68 6.05 -0.16 -4.61
N SER A 69 7.22 -0.78 -4.44
CA SER A 69 7.34 -1.97 -3.59
C SER A 69 7.19 -1.61 -2.12
N LEU A 70 6.29 -2.33 -1.44
CA LEU A 70 6.16 -2.37 0.01
C LEU A 70 6.94 -3.57 0.56
N THR A 71 7.05 -3.65 1.89
CA THR A 71 7.66 -4.81 2.53
C THR A 71 6.72 -6.00 2.37
N THR A 72 7.24 -7.06 1.77
CA THR A 72 6.52 -8.33 1.67
C THR A 72 6.46 -8.97 3.06
N PRO A 73 5.26 -9.26 3.59
CA PRO A 73 5.12 -9.90 4.89
C PRO A 73 5.48 -11.38 4.85
N ASP A 74 6.05 -11.87 5.94
CA ASP A 74 6.26 -13.30 6.17
C ASP A 74 4.99 -13.92 6.78
N PHE A 75 4.20 -14.58 5.94
CA PHE A 75 2.92 -15.17 6.36
C PHE A 75 3.07 -16.31 7.36
N ASP A 76 4.24 -16.96 7.46
CA ASP A 76 4.45 -18.06 8.41
C ASP A 76 4.40 -17.57 9.87
N THR A 77 4.65 -16.28 10.09
CA THR A 77 4.55 -15.64 11.42
C THR A 77 3.11 -15.24 11.81
N ILE A 78 2.16 -15.31 10.87
CA ILE A 78 0.79 -14.81 11.04
C ILE A 78 -0.14 -15.93 11.47
N ASN A 79 -0.17 -16.20 12.77
CA ASN A 79 -0.91 -17.33 13.36
C ASN A 79 -2.12 -16.92 14.22
N THR A 80 -2.43 -15.62 14.29
CA THR A 80 -3.58 -15.12 15.05
C THR A 80 -4.25 -13.98 14.31
N MET A 81 -5.52 -13.75 14.62
CA MET A 81 -6.27 -12.63 14.06
C MET A 81 -5.69 -11.27 14.50
N ASP A 82 -5.06 -11.18 15.68
CA ASP A 82 -4.37 -9.97 16.09
C ASP A 82 -3.13 -9.71 15.21
N SER A 83 -2.40 -10.76 14.85
CA SER A 83 -1.29 -10.67 13.88
C SER A 83 -1.80 -10.20 12.51
N VAL A 84 -2.97 -10.66 12.05
CA VAL A 84 -3.60 -10.18 10.81
C VAL A 84 -3.95 -8.70 10.88
N MET A 85 -4.61 -8.28 11.96
CA MET A 85 -4.97 -6.86 12.13
C MET A 85 -3.73 -5.96 12.18
N LYS A 86 -2.66 -6.41 12.86
CA LYS A 86 -1.37 -5.74 12.88
C LYS A 86 -0.78 -5.64 11.48
N LEU A 87 -0.73 -6.74 10.74
CA LEU A 87 -0.23 -6.80 9.38
C LEU A 87 -0.94 -5.79 8.46
N LEU A 88 -2.28 -5.74 8.50
CA LEU A 88 -3.08 -4.81 7.69
C LEU A 88 -2.79 -3.36 8.06
N SER A 89 -2.67 -3.07 9.37
CA SER A 89 -2.35 -1.75 9.89
C SER A 89 -0.95 -1.29 9.47
N ASP A 90 0.06 -2.14 9.66
CA ASP A 90 1.46 -1.84 9.34
C ASP A 90 1.64 -1.65 7.83
N THR A 91 1.00 -2.49 7.01
CA THR A 91 1.01 -2.33 5.55
C THR A 91 0.35 -1.02 5.12
N HIS A 92 -0.81 -0.68 5.70
CA HIS A 92 -1.49 0.57 5.39
C HIS A 92 -0.65 1.79 5.77
N LYS A 93 -0.03 1.78 6.96
CA LYS A 93 0.89 2.84 7.40
C LYS A 93 2.09 2.96 6.48
N GLN A 94 2.75 1.85 6.15
CA GLN A 94 3.89 1.84 5.24
C GLN A 94 3.52 2.45 3.89
N ARG A 95 2.35 2.10 3.35
CA ARG A 95 1.83 2.70 2.12
C ARG A 95 1.65 4.21 2.25
N MET A 96 1.02 4.68 3.32
CA MET A 96 0.81 6.12 3.55
C MET A 96 2.12 6.89 3.69
N GLU A 97 3.06 6.38 4.48
CA GLU A 97 4.39 6.97 4.65
C GLU A 97 5.16 7.05 3.33
N THR A 98 5.04 6.00 2.51
CA THR A 98 5.73 5.96 1.24
C THR A 98 5.10 6.93 0.25
N ILE A 99 3.77 6.97 0.14
CA ILE A 99 3.04 7.94 -0.69
C ILE A 99 3.38 9.39 -0.28
N ASP A 100 3.41 9.67 1.02
CA ASP A 100 3.74 11.02 1.51
C ASP A 100 5.18 11.42 1.17
N ARG A 101 6.13 10.48 1.26
CA ARG A 101 7.51 10.70 0.83
C ARG A 101 7.61 11.04 -0.65
N TYR A 102 6.93 10.29 -1.52
CA TYR A 102 6.93 10.56 -2.96
C TYR A 102 6.23 11.87 -3.29
N ARG A 103 5.12 12.20 -2.61
CA ARG A 103 4.44 13.49 -2.75
C ARG A 103 5.38 14.65 -2.43
N LYS A 104 6.10 14.58 -1.30
CA LYS A 104 7.07 15.63 -0.90
C LYS A 104 8.20 15.78 -1.91
N GLN A 105 8.78 14.67 -2.37
CA GLN A 105 9.81 14.70 -3.42
C GLN A 105 9.29 15.29 -4.73
N HIS A 106 8.05 14.95 -5.13
CA HIS A 106 7.44 15.49 -6.33
C HIS A 106 7.21 17.01 -6.23
N LEU A 107 6.69 17.49 -5.09
CA LEU A 107 6.50 18.93 -4.86
C LEU A 107 7.83 19.69 -4.89
N GLN A 108 8.87 19.17 -4.24
CA GLN A 108 10.22 19.76 -4.30
C GLN A 108 10.76 19.82 -5.72
N SER A 109 10.54 18.77 -6.54
CA SER A 109 10.97 18.79 -7.93
C SER A 109 10.24 19.84 -8.78
N LEU A 110 8.95 20.05 -8.52
CA LEU A 110 8.15 21.07 -9.19
C LEU A 110 8.58 22.49 -8.80
N GLU A 111 8.87 22.72 -7.52
CA GLU A 111 9.41 24.01 -7.03
C GLU A 111 10.74 24.34 -7.71
N ARG A 112 11.67 23.38 -7.75
CA ARG A 112 12.96 23.55 -8.43
C ARG A 112 12.82 23.82 -9.93
N THR A 113 11.87 23.17 -10.60
CA THR A 113 11.62 23.41 -12.04
C THR A 113 11.11 24.84 -12.28
N LYS A 114 10.23 25.33 -11.42
CA LYS A 114 9.73 26.72 -11.51
C LYS A 114 10.83 27.74 -11.25
N GLU A 115 11.72 27.49 -10.30
CA GLU A 115 12.87 28.37 -10.03
C GLU A 115 13.78 28.48 -11.27
N LEU A 116 14.09 27.36 -11.91
CA LEU A 116 14.89 27.33 -13.15
C LEU A 116 14.20 28.06 -14.30
N GLU A 117 12.88 27.88 -14.51
CA GLU A 117 12.14 28.61 -15.55
C GLU A 117 12.14 30.13 -15.30
N ILE A 118 12.12 30.57 -14.04
CA ILE A 118 12.21 31.99 -13.68
C ILE A 118 13.62 32.54 -13.94
N GLU A 119 14.66 31.77 -13.64
CA GLU A 119 16.06 32.15 -13.94
C GLU A 119 16.33 32.23 -15.44
N GLU A 120 15.87 31.25 -16.22
CA GLU A 120 16.00 31.26 -17.68
C GLU A 120 15.33 32.49 -18.29
N LYS A 121 14.09 32.81 -17.89
CA LYS A 121 13.38 34.02 -18.37
C LYS A 121 14.14 35.31 -18.08
N LYS A 122 14.72 35.44 -16.88
CA LYS A 122 15.55 36.61 -16.53
C LYS A 122 16.79 36.71 -17.42
N GLN A 123 17.40 35.58 -17.79
CA GLN A 123 18.57 35.57 -18.69
C GLN A 123 18.20 35.93 -20.14
N THR A 124 17.06 35.46 -20.64
CA THR A 124 16.59 35.85 -21.97
C THR A 124 16.27 37.34 -22.05
N ASP A 125 15.61 37.92 -21.04
CA ASP A 125 15.28 39.34 -21.00
C ASP A 125 16.54 40.23 -21.02
N ILE A 126 17.60 39.85 -20.28
CA ILE A 126 18.90 40.57 -20.27
C ILE A 126 19.61 40.50 -21.64
N THR A 127 19.40 39.43 -22.39
CA THR A 127 20.08 39.21 -23.69
C THR A 127 19.44 40.01 -24.83
N ILE A 128 18.14 40.33 -24.72
CA ILE A 128 17.39 41.08 -25.74
C ILE A 128 17.63 42.60 -25.63
N GLU A 129 18.01 43.11 -24.44
CA GLU A 129 18.29 44.54 -24.21
C GLU A 129 19.73 44.97 -24.54
N ARG A 130 20.58 44.08 -25.07
CA ARG A 130 21.95 44.39 -25.54
C ARG A 130 22.03 44.42 -27.07
#